data_AF-A0A2G2IEM1-F1
#
_entry.id   AF-A0A2G2IEM1-F1
#
_cell.length_a   1.000
_cell.length_b   1.000
_cell.length_c   1.000
_cell.angle_alpha   90.00
_cell.angle_beta   90.00
_cell.angle_gamma   90.00
#
_symmetry.space_group_name_H-M   'P 1'
#
loop_
_entity.id
_entity.type
_entity.pdbx_description
1 polymer ?
#
loop_
_entity_poly.entity_id
_entity_poly.type
_entity_poly.pdbx_seq_one_letter_code
_entity_poly.pdbx_strand_id
1 'polypeptide(L)'
;MVHILKNEEKQKVIKAYFGEIKIMEEAFDNPEIEWASITHRVNAKRKNKLKIAERYLSDYPILKSFFLLPAFTVKHLKEYLLFDKKTHNLKTFHNHFVDVISGNKKAEIRINDRNFKKGDYLNLQEFHLGNYTGNEHKVIITHVLDGGLYGIKKNYVVLSINNVTSDEV
;
A
#
# COMPACT_ATOMS: atom_id res chain seq x y z
N MET A 1 9.14 19.01 9.00
CA MET A 1 8.57 19.86 7.91
C MET A 1 9.01 19.40 6.52
N VAL A 2 10.29 19.09 6.28
CA VAL A 2 10.80 18.61 4.97
C VAL A 2 10.20 17.26 4.52
N HIS A 3 9.95 16.32 5.45
CA HIS A 3 9.40 14.99 5.13
C HIS A 3 7.90 15.02 4.72
N ILE A 4 7.10 15.92 5.29
CA ILE A 4 5.67 16.06 4.96
C ILE A 4 5.49 16.61 3.54
N LEU A 5 6.29 17.61 3.17
CA LEU A 5 6.29 18.21 1.82
C LEU A 5 6.63 17.17 0.73
N LYS A 6 7.57 16.26 1.02
CA LYS A 6 7.91 15.13 0.13
C LYS A 6 6.72 14.18 -0.08
N ASN A 7 5.84 14.02 0.91
CA ASN A 7 4.67 13.16 0.80
C ASN A 7 3.56 13.81 -0.04
N GLU A 8 3.29 15.11 0.15
CA GLU A 8 2.30 15.85 -0.65
C GLU A 8 2.71 15.95 -2.13
N GLU A 9 3.98 16.27 -2.40
CA GLU A 9 4.51 16.32 -3.76
C GLU A 9 4.42 14.96 -4.44
N LYS A 10 4.78 13.89 -3.73
CA LYS A 10 4.65 12.51 -4.21
C LYS A 10 3.19 12.17 -4.56
N GLN A 11 2.23 12.52 -3.71
CA GLN A 11 0.81 12.30 -3.97
C GLN A 11 0.32 13.05 -5.21
N LYS A 12 0.80 14.28 -5.41
CA LYS A 12 0.47 15.07 -6.61
C LYS A 12 0.98 14.40 -7.89
N VAL A 13 2.23 13.95 -7.88
CA VAL A 13 2.85 13.24 -9.02
C VAL A 13 2.13 11.94 -9.32
N ILE A 14 1.76 11.18 -8.29
CA ILE A 14 0.95 9.97 -8.38
C ILE A 14 -0.39 10.23 -9.08
N LYS A 15 -1.10 11.28 -8.65
CA LYS A 15 -2.40 11.63 -9.20
C LYS A 15 -2.30 12.03 -10.68
N ALA A 16 -1.25 12.78 -11.04
CA ALA A 16 -0.97 13.14 -12.43
C ALA A 16 -0.70 11.91 -13.30
N TYR A 17 0.16 11.00 -12.82
CA TYR A 17 0.45 9.73 -13.51
C TYR A 17 -0.82 8.95 -13.81
N PHE A 18 -1.71 8.75 -12.82
CA PHE A 18 -2.94 8.00 -13.05
C PHE A 18 -3.96 8.71 -13.92
N GLY A 19 -4.02 10.04 -13.86
CA GLY A 19 -4.83 10.82 -14.79
C GLY A 19 -4.42 10.56 -16.24
N GLU A 20 -3.11 10.57 -16.51
CA GLU A 20 -2.59 10.31 -17.84
C GLU A 20 -2.74 8.85 -18.28
N ILE A 21 -2.54 7.89 -17.37
CA ILE A 21 -2.85 6.48 -17.65
C ILE A 21 -4.33 6.32 -18.01
N LYS A 22 -5.25 6.97 -17.30
CA LYS A 22 -6.69 6.89 -17.57
C LYS A 22 -7.03 7.45 -18.96
N ILE A 23 -6.55 8.66 -19.27
CA ILE A 23 -6.74 9.29 -20.59
C ILE A 23 -6.21 8.39 -21.70
N MET A 24 -5.01 7.83 -21.52
CA MET A 24 -4.43 6.88 -22.47
C MET A 24 -5.28 5.62 -22.57
N GLU A 25 -5.71 5.01 -21.45
CA GLU A 25 -6.55 3.80 -21.46
C GLU A 25 -7.87 4.05 -22.22
N GLU A 26 -8.53 5.19 -22.00
CA GLU A 26 -9.76 5.63 -22.68
C GLU A 26 -9.55 5.83 -24.18
N ALA A 27 -8.43 6.44 -24.59
CA ALA A 27 -8.12 6.62 -26.01
C ALA A 27 -7.97 5.27 -26.75
N PHE A 28 -7.37 4.27 -26.11
CA PHE A 28 -7.25 2.92 -26.70
C PHE A 28 -8.58 2.14 -26.67
N ASP A 29 -9.45 2.43 -25.72
CA ASP A 29 -10.75 1.76 -25.57
C ASP A 29 -11.87 2.47 -26.36
N ASN A 30 -11.57 3.60 -27.03
CA ASN A 30 -12.52 4.32 -27.88
C ASN A 30 -13.04 3.41 -29.01
N PRO A 31 -14.36 3.12 -29.07
CA PRO A 31 -14.94 2.24 -30.09
C PRO A 31 -14.88 2.81 -31.51
N GLU A 32 -14.67 4.12 -31.68
CA GLU A 32 -14.56 4.77 -33.00
C GLU A 32 -13.20 4.52 -33.67
N ILE A 33 -12.20 4.03 -32.93
CA ILE A 33 -10.86 3.76 -33.47
C ILE A 33 -10.75 2.30 -33.87
N GLU A 34 -10.60 2.06 -35.17
CA GLU A 34 -10.32 0.73 -35.71
C GLU A 34 -8.85 0.33 -35.52
N TRP A 35 -8.64 -0.88 -35.00
CA TRP A 35 -7.32 -1.48 -34.83
C TRP A 35 -7.18 -2.69 -35.76
N ALA A 36 -5.98 -2.91 -36.30
CA ALA A 36 -5.68 -4.06 -37.15
C ALA A 36 -6.03 -5.41 -36.49
N SER A 37 -5.92 -5.51 -35.16
CA SER A 37 -6.53 -6.59 -34.37
C SER A 37 -6.62 -6.20 -32.88
N ILE A 38 -7.39 -6.98 -32.10
CA ILE A 38 -7.44 -6.86 -30.64
C ILE A 38 -6.04 -6.93 -30.02
N THR A 39 -5.20 -7.85 -30.50
CA THR A 39 -3.83 -8.03 -30.00
C THR A 39 -2.96 -6.81 -30.28
N HIS A 40 -3.07 -6.18 -31.45
CA HIS A 40 -2.36 -4.94 -31.77
C HIS A 40 -2.73 -3.81 -30.81
N ARG A 41 -4.03 -3.64 -30.52
CA ARG A 41 -4.53 -2.67 -29.54
C ARG A 41 -3.93 -2.93 -28.15
N VAL A 42 -4.00 -4.15 -27.65
CA VAL A 42 -3.49 -4.53 -26.32
C VAL A 42 -1.98 -4.29 -26.22
N ASN A 43 -1.22 -4.68 -27.23
CA ASN A 43 0.24 -4.50 -27.26
C ASN A 43 0.62 -3.02 -27.31
N ALA A 44 -0.05 -2.23 -28.16
CA ALA A 44 0.19 -0.79 -28.27
C ALA A 44 -0.19 -0.05 -26.98
N LYS A 45 -1.31 -0.43 -26.34
CA LYS A 45 -1.74 0.08 -25.03
C LYS A 45 -0.67 -0.22 -23.97
N ARG A 46 -0.17 -1.46 -23.91
CA ARG A 46 0.91 -1.86 -22.99
C ARG A 46 2.20 -1.06 -23.20
N LYS A 47 2.62 -0.89 -24.46
CA LYS A 47 3.83 -0.14 -24.82
C LYS A 47 3.73 1.33 -24.40
N ASN A 48 2.59 1.97 -24.64
CA ASN A 48 2.35 3.35 -24.22
C ASN A 48 2.33 3.48 -22.69
N LYS A 49 1.70 2.54 -22.01
CA LYS A 49 1.68 2.49 -20.54
C LYS A 49 3.08 2.44 -19.93
N LEU A 50 3.97 1.64 -20.54
CA LEU A 50 5.36 1.53 -20.12
C LEU A 50 6.13 2.84 -20.37
N LYS A 51 5.96 3.44 -21.56
CA LYS A 51 6.58 4.73 -21.91
C LYS A 51 6.20 5.84 -20.93
N ILE A 52 4.92 5.92 -20.54
CA ILE A 52 4.46 6.90 -19.54
C ILE A 52 5.15 6.61 -18.20
N ALA A 53 5.15 5.35 -17.73
CA ALA A 53 5.79 5.00 -16.45
C ALA A 53 7.29 5.34 -16.42
N GLU A 54 8.03 5.02 -17.48
CA GLU A 54 9.46 5.33 -17.59
C GLU A 54 9.73 6.83 -17.53
N ARG A 55 8.90 7.63 -18.21
CA ARG A 55 9.02 9.10 -18.17
C ARG A 55 8.82 9.62 -16.75
N TYR A 56 7.76 9.22 -16.05
CA TYR A 56 7.52 9.67 -14.67
C TYR A 56 8.63 9.21 -13.71
N LEU A 57 9.17 8.00 -13.85
CA LEU A 57 10.29 7.54 -13.04
C LEU A 57 11.59 8.31 -13.34
N SER A 58 11.75 8.80 -14.56
CA SER A 58 12.86 9.68 -14.95
C SER A 58 12.70 11.07 -14.34
N ASP A 59 11.56 11.70 -14.58
CA ASP A 59 11.27 13.09 -14.20
C ASP A 59 11.13 13.26 -12.69
N TYR A 60 10.70 12.20 -11.99
CA TYR A 60 10.48 12.22 -10.54
C TYR A 60 11.24 11.09 -9.84
N PRO A 61 12.55 11.25 -9.58
CA PRO A 61 13.36 10.28 -8.85
C PRO A 61 12.84 9.94 -7.45
N ILE A 62 12.01 10.81 -6.85
CA ILE A 62 11.29 10.54 -5.59
C ILE A 62 10.41 9.27 -5.67
N LEU A 63 10.05 8.83 -6.88
CA LEU A 63 9.34 7.59 -7.13
C LEU A 63 10.25 6.34 -7.11
N LYS A 64 11.59 6.49 -7.17
CA LYS A 64 12.58 5.40 -7.25
C LYS A 64 13.08 4.89 -5.89
N SER A 65 12.75 5.54 -4.77
CA SER A 65 13.42 5.31 -3.48
C SER A 65 13.12 3.97 -2.77
N PHE A 66 12.40 3.04 -3.39
CA PHE A 66 12.20 1.69 -2.86
C PHE A 66 12.69 0.66 -3.90
N PHE A 67 13.79 -0.02 -3.58
CA PHE A 67 14.53 -0.90 -4.48
C PHE A 67 13.71 -2.08 -5.03
N LEU A 68 14.14 -2.55 -6.22
CA LEU A 68 13.67 -3.65 -7.08
C LEU A 68 12.58 -3.30 -8.10
N LEU A 69 12.99 -2.72 -9.24
CA LEU A 69 12.18 -2.77 -10.47
C LEU A 69 12.85 -3.67 -11.53
N PRO A 70 12.48 -4.95 -11.63
CA PRO A 70 12.56 -5.68 -12.89
C PRO A 70 11.25 -5.53 -13.65
N ALA A 71 11.31 -4.99 -14.88
CA ALA A 71 10.41 -5.06 -16.07
C ALA A 71 8.86 -5.18 -15.95
N PHE A 72 8.29 -5.19 -14.75
CA PHE A 72 6.87 -5.45 -14.43
C PHE A 72 6.20 -4.21 -13.81
N THR A 73 6.77 -3.05 -14.11
CA THR A 73 6.66 -1.77 -13.41
C THR A 73 5.22 -1.25 -13.33
N VAL A 74 4.36 -1.57 -14.29
CA VAL A 74 3.07 -0.88 -14.41
C VAL A 74 1.90 -1.53 -13.64
N LYS A 75 1.87 -2.87 -13.53
CA LYS A 75 0.85 -3.56 -12.70
C LYS A 75 1.03 -3.17 -11.23
N HIS A 76 2.30 -3.12 -10.84
CA HIS A 76 2.75 -2.75 -9.52
C HIS A 76 2.57 -1.26 -9.23
N LEU A 77 2.79 -0.34 -10.18
CA LEU A 77 2.54 1.09 -9.94
C LEU A 77 1.07 1.39 -9.53
N LYS A 78 0.07 0.66 -10.06
CA LYS A 78 -1.33 0.75 -9.57
C LYS A 78 -1.45 0.33 -8.10
N GLU A 79 -0.87 -0.80 -7.69
CA GLU A 79 -0.85 -1.22 -6.27
C GLU A 79 0.01 -0.31 -5.38
N TYR A 80 1.11 0.24 -5.89
CA TYR A 80 2.06 1.06 -5.14
C TYR A 80 1.64 2.51 -4.96
N LEU A 81 0.89 3.08 -5.92
CA LEU A 81 0.52 4.48 -5.91
C LEU A 81 -0.97 4.71 -5.56
N LEU A 82 -1.86 3.69 -5.67
CA LEU A 82 -3.29 3.81 -5.26
C LEU A 82 -3.53 3.42 -3.80
N PHE A 83 -2.51 2.98 -3.08
CA PHE A 83 -2.65 2.68 -1.67
C PHE A 83 -2.48 3.95 -0.85
N ASP A 84 -3.61 4.61 -0.61
CA ASP A 84 -3.73 5.46 0.57
C ASP A 84 -3.50 4.56 1.79
N LYS A 85 -2.29 4.63 2.36
CA LYS A 85 -1.91 3.81 3.51
C LYS A 85 -2.81 4.21 4.67
N LYS A 86 -3.81 3.38 4.97
CA LYS A 86 -4.76 3.71 6.03
C LYS A 86 -4.12 3.45 7.38
N THR A 87 -4.37 4.32 8.34
CA THR A 87 -4.01 4.09 9.74
C THR A 87 -5.25 3.61 10.47
N HIS A 88 -5.17 2.40 11.03
CA HIS A 88 -6.25 1.78 11.80
C HIS A 88 -5.96 1.92 13.29
N ASN A 89 -6.76 2.68 14.03
CA ASN A 89 -6.65 2.77 15.49
C ASN A 89 -7.26 1.52 16.14
N LEU A 90 -6.44 0.77 16.86
CA LEU A 90 -6.81 -0.53 17.41
C LEU A 90 -6.42 -0.62 18.89
N LYS A 91 -7.36 -1.03 19.73
CA LYS A 91 -7.04 -1.39 21.12
C LYS A 91 -6.13 -2.62 21.15
N THR A 92 -5.19 -2.63 22.09
CA THR A 92 -4.36 -3.79 22.41
C THR A 92 -4.15 -3.87 23.93
N PHE A 93 -4.06 -5.08 24.47
CA PHE A 93 -3.81 -5.27 25.89
C PHE A 93 -2.35 -4.99 26.24
N HIS A 94 -2.10 -4.46 27.44
CA HIS A 94 -0.77 -4.13 27.98
C HIS A 94 0.32 -5.16 27.63
N ASN A 95 0.13 -6.44 27.94
CA ASN A 95 1.14 -7.47 27.68
C ASN A 95 1.50 -7.57 26.19
N HIS A 96 0.50 -7.55 25.30
CA HIS A 96 0.73 -7.57 23.87
C HIS A 96 1.36 -6.28 23.36
N PHE A 97 1.01 -5.13 23.93
CA PHE A 97 1.61 -3.85 23.59
C PHE A 97 3.12 -3.84 23.88
N VAL A 98 3.50 -4.28 25.07
CA VAL A 98 4.92 -4.40 25.48
C VAL A 98 5.68 -5.39 24.58
N ASP A 99 5.08 -6.53 24.23
CA ASP A 99 5.70 -7.51 23.34
C ASP A 99 5.90 -6.98 21.91
N VAL A 100 4.99 -6.14 21.42
CA VAL A 100 5.13 -5.51 20.09
C VAL A 100 6.26 -4.47 20.12
N ILE A 101 6.29 -3.60 21.13
CA ILE A 101 7.33 -2.56 21.26
C ILE A 101 8.72 -3.19 21.35
N SER A 102 8.87 -4.25 22.17
CA SER A 102 10.13 -4.99 22.30
C SER A 102 10.51 -5.80 21.06
N GLY A 103 9.62 -5.91 20.07
CA GLY A 103 9.87 -6.65 18.83
C GLY A 103 9.72 -8.18 18.96
N ASN A 104 9.29 -8.66 20.12
CA ASN A 104 9.03 -10.09 20.37
C ASN A 104 7.78 -10.57 19.63
N LYS A 105 6.74 -9.74 19.58
CA LYS A 105 5.48 -10.02 18.89
C LYS A 105 5.43 -9.33 17.54
N LYS A 106 5.45 -10.14 16.48
CA LYS A 106 5.48 -9.71 15.07
C LYS A 106 4.20 -10.03 14.28
N ALA A 107 3.16 -10.46 14.97
CA ALA A 107 1.89 -10.82 14.35
C ALA A 107 0.69 -10.40 15.19
N GLU A 108 -0.37 -9.92 14.52
CA GLU A 108 -1.68 -9.59 15.10
C GLU A 108 -2.77 -10.47 14.48
N ILE A 109 -3.77 -10.85 15.27
CA ILE A 109 -4.93 -11.61 14.78
C ILE A 109 -6.17 -10.74 14.94
N ARG A 110 -6.92 -10.52 13.87
CA ARG A 110 -8.09 -9.62 13.86
C ARG A 110 -9.22 -10.17 13.01
N ILE A 111 -10.46 -9.79 13.32
CA ILE A 111 -11.57 -9.89 12.36
C ILE A 111 -11.28 -8.91 11.23
N ASN A 112 -11.43 -9.31 9.98
CA ASN A 112 -11.16 -8.45 8.83
C ASN A 112 -12.36 -7.53 8.49
N ASP A 113 -12.79 -6.73 9.46
CA ASP A 113 -13.91 -5.78 9.35
C ASP A 113 -13.53 -4.43 8.69
N ARG A 114 -12.23 -4.14 8.65
CA ARG A 114 -11.65 -2.91 8.08
C ARG A 114 -11.03 -3.10 6.70
N ASN A 115 -11.06 -4.33 6.16
CA ASN A 115 -10.34 -4.72 4.95
C ASN A 115 -8.85 -4.36 5.07
N PHE A 116 -8.18 -4.93 6.07
CA PHE A 116 -6.75 -4.71 6.36
C PHE A 116 -5.91 -5.17 5.17
N LYS A 117 -4.90 -4.36 4.82
CA LYS A 117 -4.06 -4.64 3.68
C LYS A 117 -2.58 -4.43 3.99
N LYS A 118 -1.73 -5.13 3.25
CA LYS A 118 -0.29 -4.89 3.26
C LYS A 118 0.00 -3.41 2.94
N GLY A 119 0.84 -2.79 3.76
CA GLY A 119 1.19 -1.37 3.66
C GLY A 119 0.38 -0.43 4.55
N ASP A 120 -0.76 -0.88 5.10
CA ASP A 120 -1.52 -0.13 6.10
C ASP A 120 -0.73 -0.01 7.41
N TYR A 121 -1.05 1.01 8.20
CA TYR A 121 -0.55 1.18 9.56
C TYR A 121 -1.58 0.72 10.58
N LEU A 122 -1.12 0.09 11.65
CA LEU A 122 -1.90 -0.10 12.86
C LEU A 122 -1.36 0.88 13.90
N ASN A 123 -2.23 1.73 14.43
CA ASN A 123 -1.93 2.51 15.61
C ASN A 123 -2.48 1.74 16.82
N LEU A 124 -1.61 1.03 17.51
CA LEU A 124 -1.96 0.18 18.64
C LEU A 124 -2.10 1.05 19.88
N GLN A 125 -3.30 1.16 20.42
CA GLN A 125 -3.64 1.93 21.61
C GLN A 125 -3.63 0.99 22.82
N GLU A 126 -2.79 1.28 23.81
CA GLU A 126 -2.64 0.42 24.98
C GLU A 126 -3.83 0.53 25.93
N PHE A 127 -4.39 -0.62 26.27
CA PHE A 127 -5.41 -0.76 27.29
C PHE A 127 -4.90 -1.64 28.44
N HIS A 128 -5.01 -1.14 29.66
CA HIS A 128 -4.68 -1.85 30.89
C HIS A 128 -5.87 -1.81 31.85
N LEU A 129 -6.28 -2.97 32.36
CA LEU A 129 -7.45 -3.12 33.25
C LEU A 129 -8.72 -2.43 32.71
N GLY A 130 -8.94 -2.50 31.39
CA GLY A 130 -10.10 -1.91 30.72
C GLY A 130 -9.99 -0.43 30.39
N ASN A 131 -8.95 0.26 30.86
CA ASN A 131 -8.74 1.70 30.64
C ASN A 131 -7.67 1.95 29.57
N TYR A 132 -7.90 2.99 28.76
CA TYR A 132 -6.89 3.50 27.85
C TYR A 132 -5.78 4.17 28.67
N THR A 133 -4.52 3.80 28.45
CA THR A 133 -3.39 4.33 29.22
C THR A 133 -2.87 5.67 28.68
N GLY A 134 -3.23 6.02 27.44
CA GLY A 134 -2.66 7.14 26.70
C GLY A 134 -1.46 6.74 25.81
N ASN A 135 -0.94 5.52 25.96
CA ASN A 135 0.17 5.05 25.14
C ASN A 135 -0.33 4.52 23.80
N GLU A 136 0.38 4.89 22.74
CA GLU A 136 0.14 4.40 21.38
C GLU A 136 1.45 3.98 20.72
N HIS A 137 1.38 2.98 19.86
CA HIS A 137 2.54 2.53 19.08
C HIS A 137 2.15 2.16 17.66
N LYS A 138 2.85 2.76 16.68
CA LYS A 138 2.54 2.58 15.27
C LYS A 138 3.40 1.46 14.66
N VAL A 139 2.73 0.53 13.99
CA VAL A 139 3.36 -0.56 13.22
C VAL A 139 2.81 -0.61 11.81
N ILE A 140 3.59 -1.15 10.87
CA ILE A 140 3.17 -1.36 9.47
C ILE A 140 2.81 -2.83 9.24
N ILE A 141 1.73 -3.08 8.49
CA ILE A 141 1.36 -4.42 8.03
C ILE A 141 2.24 -4.82 6.85
N THR A 142 3.07 -5.83 7.02
CA THR A 142 4.00 -6.32 5.98
C THR A 142 3.42 -7.47 5.17
N HIS A 143 2.46 -8.20 5.74
CA HIS A 143 1.77 -9.31 5.10
C HIS A 143 0.39 -9.56 5.77
N VAL A 144 -0.56 -10.05 5.00
CA VAL A 144 -1.91 -10.44 5.46
C VAL A 144 -2.15 -11.88 5.02
N LEU A 145 -2.44 -12.76 5.98
CA LEU A 145 -2.93 -14.10 5.73
C LEU A 145 -4.43 -14.13 5.98
N ASP A 146 -5.22 -14.43 4.95
CA ASP A 146 -6.66 -14.63 5.08
C ASP A 146 -6.98 -15.90 5.87
N GLY A 147 -8.05 -15.83 6.65
CA GLY A 147 -8.59 -16.97 7.36
C GLY A 147 -9.27 -18.00 6.44
N GLY A 148 -9.82 -19.05 7.04
CA GLY A 148 -10.39 -20.20 6.33
C GLY A 148 -9.37 -21.29 6.02
N LEU A 149 -8.10 -21.08 6.40
CA LEU A 149 -6.99 -22.01 6.28
C LEU A 149 -6.30 -22.16 7.64
N TYR A 150 -5.56 -23.25 7.84
CA TYR A 150 -4.66 -23.45 9.00
C TYR A 150 -5.32 -23.29 10.39
N GLY A 151 -6.62 -23.60 10.51
CA GLY A 151 -7.37 -23.46 11.76
C GLY A 151 -7.80 -22.02 12.09
N ILE A 152 -7.59 -21.07 11.20
CA ILE A 152 -8.03 -19.67 11.37
C ILE A 152 -9.46 -19.54 10.82
N LYS A 153 -10.36 -18.91 11.58
CA LYS A 153 -11.75 -18.68 11.16
C LYS A 153 -11.81 -17.81 9.89
N LYS A 154 -12.77 -18.09 9.00
CA LYS A 154 -12.91 -17.45 7.68
C LYS A 154 -12.94 -15.92 7.70
N ASN A 155 -13.51 -15.31 8.74
CA ASN A 155 -13.62 -13.86 8.87
C ASN A 155 -12.44 -13.19 9.61
N TYR A 156 -11.41 -13.96 9.96
CA TYR A 156 -10.20 -13.46 10.60
C TYR A 156 -9.06 -13.33 9.61
N VAL A 157 -8.07 -12.52 9.98
CA VAL A 157 -6.78 -12.37 9.31
C VAL A 157 -5.66 -12.45 10.33
N VAL A 158 -4.51 -12.95 9.87
CA VAL A 158 -3.25 -12.83 10.59
C VAL A 158 -2.42 -11.77 9.88
N LEU A 159 -2.08 -10.72 10.60
CA LEU A 159 -1.33 -9.57 10.12
C LEU A 159 0.11 -9.71 10.59
N SER A 160 1.06 -9.86 9.68
CA SER A 160 2.47 -9.68 10.02
C SER A 160 2.75 -8.20 10.16
N ILE A 161 3.41 -7.80 11.25
CA ILE A 161 3.65 -6.40 11.59
C ILE A 161 5.12 -6.15 11.88
N ASN A 162 5.60 -4.96 11.51
CA ASN A 162 6.92 -4.46 11.87
C ASN A 162 6.82 -3.08 12.50
N ASN A 163 7.75 -2.78 13.42
CA ASN A 163 7.93 -1.44 13.94
C ASN A 163 8.31 -0.49 12.81
N VAL A 164 7.71 0.70 12.79
CA VAL A 164 8.07 1.76 11.85
C VAL A 164 9.39 2.36 12.32
N THR A 165 10.43 2.30 11.48
CA THR A 165 11.73 2.92 11.79
C THR A 165 11.67 4.43 11.52
N SER A 166 12.54 5.19 12.17
CA SER A 166 12.60 6.66 12.11
C SER A 166 12.80 7.25 10.71
N ASP A 167 13.16 6.44 9.73
CA ASP A 167 13.32 6.87 8.33
C ASP A 167 11.97 7.02 7.59
N GLU A 168 10.86 6.55 8.19
CA GLU A 168 9.51 6.57 7.62
C GLU A 168 8.53 7.55 8.30
N VAL A 169 8.98 8.34 9.30
CA VAL A 169 8.16 9.32 10.06
C VAL A 169 8.41 10.76 9.60
#